data_AF-A0A3A6N0J6-F1
#
_entry.id   AF-A0A3A6N0J6-F1
#
_cell.length_a   1.000
_cell.length_b   1.000
_cell.length_c   1.000
_cell.angle_alpha   90.00
_cell.angle_beta   90.00
_cell.angle_gamma   90.00
#
_symmetry.space_group_name_H-M   'P 1'
#
loop_
_entity.id
_entity.type
_entity.pdbx_description
1 polymer ?
#
loop_
_entity_poly.entity_id
_entity_poly.type
_entity_poly.pdbx_seq_one_letter_code
_entity_poly.pdbx_strand_id
1 'polypeptide(L)'
;MMIVRQTRIFAPHEGLFAHSLWAETVIGLIIKPVVIDFRTKLEWFWFTRYFQGSNGDIDDCVFFNIPAKFICPSTRCHKSIRFRYAIDDNTREGFEGNCRELISKAGCAISDFRDYPILADLGGNRHIEEPRSQERRERRSLLVVKNYHSIAELILDALIGPDNQGRFSIEKTPFYTFRHILCNAVGIQD
;
A
#
# COMPACT_ATOMS: atom_id res chain seq x y z
N MET A 1 11.15 -19.75 -0.10
CA MET A 1 9.68 -19.97 -0.06
C MET A 1 9.04 -18.60 -0.17
N MET A 2 8.00 -18.43 -0.98
CA MET A 2 7.33 -17.14 -1.08
C MET A 2 6.44 -16.91 0.14
N ILE A 3 6.60 -15.76 0.78
CA ILE A 3 5.74 -15.31 1.88
C ILE A 3 4.95 -14.10 1.45
N VAL A 4 3.73 -13.97 1.97
CA VAL A 4 2.80 -12.92 1.58
C VAL A 4 2.57 -12.00 2.76
N ARG A 5 2.96 -10.73 2.60
CA ARG A 5 3.11 -9.79 3.70
C ARG A 5 2.45 -8.45 3.37
N GLN A 6 2.19 -7.68 4.41
CA GLN A 6 1.76 -6.29 4.28
C GLN A 6 2.34 -5.39 5.36
N THR A 7 2.34 -4.09 5.07
CA THR A 7 2.56 -3.03 6.06
C THR A 7 1.68 -1.82 5.74
N ARG A 8 1.42 -1.00 6.75
CA ARG A 8 0.65 0.24 6.62
C ARG A 8 1.52 1.45 6.95
N ILE A 9 1.84 2.22 5.92
CA ILE A 9 2.73 3.39 5.97
C ILE A 9 1.90 4.64 6.20
N PHE A 10 2.10 5.31 7.32
CA PHE A 10 1.43 6.54 7.72
C PHE A 10 2.24 7.76 7.30
N ALA A 11 1.60 8.70 6.60
CA ALA A 11 2.18 9.97 6.23
C ALA A 11 1.67 11.08 7.17
N PRO A 12 2.54 12.00 7.62
CA PRO A 12 2.09 13.12 8.44
C PRO A 12 1.18 14.05 7.63
N HIS A 13 0.36 14.84 8.32
CA HIS A 13 -0.51 15.82 7.64
C HIS A 13 0.20 17.13 7.29
N GLU A 14 1.42 17.31 7.79
CA GLU A 14 2.22 18.52 7.69
C GLU A 14 3.49 18.28 6.86
N GLY A 15 4.24 19.35 6.60
CA GLY A 15 5.53 19.31 5.92
C GLY A 15 5.44 18.76 4.49
N LEU A 16 6.32 17.82 4.15
CA LEU A 16 6.45 17.27 2.80
C LEU A 16 5.14 16.70 2.24
N PHE A 17 4.28 16.16 3.10
CA PHE A 17 3.05 15.47 2.73
C PHE A 17 1.78 16.33 2.88
N ALA A 18 1.94 17.63 3.14
CA ALA A 18 0.84 18.62 3.22
C ALA A 18 0.32 19.05 1.85
N HIS A 19 -0.02 18.08 0.97
CA HIS A 19 -0.54 18.34 -0.37
C HIS A 19 -1.42 17.18 -0.85
N SER A 20 -2.11 17.36 -1.98
CA SER A 20 -3.08 16.39 -2.51
C SER A 20 -2.42 15.14 -3.15
N LEU A 21 -1.12 15.22 -3.46
CA LEU A 21 -0.31 14.18 -4.10
C LEU A 21 0.61 13.45 -3.09
N TRP A 22 0.24 13.45 -1.80
CA TRP A 22 1.05 12.87 -0.73
C TRP A 22 1.30 11.37 -0.93
N ALA A 23 0.33 10.66 -1.53
CA ALA A 23 0.41 9.22 -1.74
C ALA A 23 1.47 8.87 -2.78
N GLU A 24 1.49 9.63 -3.89
CA GLU A 24 2.49 9.56 -4.94
C GLU A 24 3.89 9.83 -4.36
N THR A 25 3.98 10.77 -3.41
CA THR A 25 5.24 11.09 -2.70
C THR A 25 5.70 9.96 -1.77
N VAL A 26 4.79 9.32 -1.04
CA VAL A 26 5.08 8.09 -0.27
C VAL A 26 5.58 6.98 -1.21
N ILE A 27 4.90 6.77 -2.34
CA ILE A 27 5.28 5.75 -3.32
C ILE A 27 6.68 6.04 -3.88
N GLY A 28 6.97 7.28 -4.28
CA GLY A 28 8.25 7.65 -4.87
C GLY A 28 9.44 7.61 -3.92
N LEU A 29 9.23 7.98 -2.65
CA LEU A 29 10.30 8.02 -1.65
C LEU A 29 10.57 6.67 -0.99
N ILE A 30 9.55 5.80 -0.89
CA ILE A 30 9.62 4.59 -0.07
C ILE A 30 9.41 3.33 -0.91
N ILE A 31 8.28 3.23 -1.62
CA ILE A 31 7.90 1.98 -2.29
C ILE A 31 8.72 1.76 -3.56
N LYS A 32 8.89 2.78 -4.41
CA LYS A 32 9.63 2.68 -5.67
C LYS A 32 11.09 2.26 -5.44
N PRO A 33 11.87 2.87 -4.53
CA PRO A 33 13.25 2.47 -4.29
C PRO A 33 13.35 1.03 -3.81
N VAL A 34 12.55 0.62 -2.82
CA VAL A 34 12.64 -0.74 -2.29
C VAL A 34 12.21 -1.81 -3.29
N VAL A 35 11.23 -1.51 -4.14
CA VAL A 35 10.83 -2.40 -5.24
C VAL A 35 11.95 -2.54 -6.27
N ILE A 36 12.63 -1.46 -6.62
CA ILE A 36 13.75 -1.49 -7.57
C ILE A 36 14.90 -2.32 -7.00
N ASP A 37 15.30 -2.08 -5.74
CA ASP A 37 16.40 -2.77 -5.09
C ASP A 37 16.16 -4.28 -4.96
N PHE A 38 14.89 -4.69 -4.80
CA PHE A 38 14.49 -6.09 -4.59
C PHE A 38 13.70 -6.67 -5.77
N ARG A 39 13.77 -6.08 -6.97
CA ARG A 39 12.92 -6.46 -8.11
C ARG A 39 13.01 -7.94 -8.48
N THR A 40 14.18 -8.55 -8.32
CA THR A 40 14.40 -9.97 -8.64
C THR A 40 13.93 -10.93 -7.54
N LYS A 41 13.49 -10.40 -6.40
CA LYS A 41 13.08 -11.15 -5.20
C LYS A 41 11.59 -10.99 -4.88
N LEU A 42 10.97 -9.95 -5.42
CA LEU A 42 9.52 -9.73 -5.37
C LEU A 42 8.84 -10.50 -6.49
N GLU A 43 7.82 -11.29 -6.15
CA GLU A 43 6.98 -11.96 -7.14
C GLU A 43 5.84 -11.03 -7.59
N TRP A 44 5.25 -10.31 -6.65
CA TRP A 44 4.23 -9.30 -6.91
C TRP A 44 4.17 -8.31 -5.76
N PHE A 45 3.60 -7.14 -6.03
CA PHE A 45 3.26 -6.15 -5.02
C PHE A 45 2.12 -5.26 -5.50
N TRP A 46 1.39 -4.66 -4.57
CA TRP A 46 0.54 -3.51 -4.85
C TRP A 46 0.33 -2.66 -3.61
N PHE A 47 -0.28 -1.50 -3.79
CA PHE A 47 -0.58 -0.59 -2.70
C PHE A 47 -1.95 0.06 -2.89
N THR A 48 -2.60 0.35 -1.77
CA THR A 48 -3.86 1.11 -1.75
C THR A 48 -3.75 2.27 -0.77
N ARG A 49 -4.35 3.40 -1.13
CA ARG A 49 -4.37 4.62 -0.31
C ARG A 49 -5.63 4.66 0.54
N TYR A 50 -5.47 5.12 1.78
CA TYR A 50 -6.54 5.29 2.75
C TYR A 50 -6.51 6.68 3.36
N PHE A 51 -7.70 7.23 3.57
CA PHE A 51 -7.97 8.35 4.45
C PHE A 51 -9.11 7.92 5.38
N GLN A 52 -8.78 7.55 6.61
CA GLN A 52 -9.71 6.85 7.50
C GLN A 52 -9.66 7.47 8.90
N GLY A 53 -10.79 7.44 9.61
CA GLY A 53 -10.86 7.92 11.00
C GLY A 53 -9.99 7.08 11.94
N SER A 54 -9.54 7.69 13.04
CA SER A 54 -8.63 7.08 14.03
C SER A 54 -9.14 5.78 14.68
N ASN A 55 -10.42 5.47 14.51
CA ASN A 55 -11.07 4.28 15.07
C ASN A 55 -11.39 3.22 14.00
N GLY A 56 -10.96 3.41 12.75
CA GLY A 56 -11.32 2.53 11.63
C GLY A 56 -10.32 1.40 11.36
N ASP A 57 -10.82 0.23 10.96
CA ASP A 57 -10.11 -0.98 10.47
C ASP A 57 -8.86 -1.35 11.29
N ILE A 58 -9.10 -1.84 12.51
CA ILE A 58 -8.06 -2.25 13.49
C ILE A 58 -7.36 -3.58 13.14
N ASP A 59 -7.88 -4.32 12.17
CA ASP A 59 -7.41 -5.68 11.88
C ASP A 59 -6.10 -5.67 11.08
N ASP A 60 -5.80 -4.57 10.38
CA ASP A 60 -4.68 -4.47 9.44
C ASP A 60 -3.41 -3.79 9.99
N CYS A 61 -3.47 -3.15 11.16
CA CYS A 61 -2.36 -2.45 11.80
C CYS A 61 -2.56 -2.27 13.31
N VAL A 62 -1.48 -2.01 14.07
CA VAL A 62 -1.58 -1.66 15.50
C VAL A 62 -1.58 -0.14 15.67
N PHE A 63 -2.77 0.49 15.62
CA PHE A 63 -2.90 1.95 15.67
C PHE A 63 -2.31 2.61 16.92
N PHE A 64 -2.32 1.92 18.06
CA PHE A 64 -1.76 2.45 19.30
C PHE A 64 -0.26 2.74 19.21
N ASN A 65 0.44 2.12 18.25
CA ASN A 65 1.86 2.38 18.00
C ASN A 65 2.10 3.60 17.10
N ILE A 66 1.05 4.19 16.52
CA ILE A 66 1.16 5.32 15.61
C ILE A 66 1.11 6.63 16.41
N PRO A 67 2.15 7.48 16.33
CA PRO A 67 2.18 8.73 17.07
C PRO A 67 1.02 9.67 16.71
N ALA A 68 0.50 10.42 17.70
CA ALA A 68 -0.64 11.32 17.53
C ALA A 68 -0.43 12.37 16.41
N LYS A 69 0.81 12.75 16.08
CA LYS A 69 1.14 13.68 14.99
C LYS A 69 0.71 13.19 13.59
N PHE A 70 0.40 11.90 13.43
CA PHE A 70 -0.12 11.33 12.17
C PHE A 70 -1.66 11.41 12.06
N ILE A 71 -2.34 11.88 13.11
CA ILE A 71 -3.78 12.07 13.15
C ILE A 71 -4.09 13.54 12.88
N CYS A 72 -4.93 13.83 11.90
CA CYS A 72 -5.37 15.19 11.62
C CYS A 72 -6.20 15.71 12.81
N PRO A 73 -5.84 16.84 13.44
CA PRO A 73 -6.58 17.35 14.59
C PRO A 73 -8.05 17.66 14.29
N SER A 74 -8.34 18.20 13.10
CA SER A 74 -9.69 18.63 12.72
C SER A 74 -10.59 17.47 12.27
N THR A 75 -10.06 16.51 11.51
CA THR A 75 -10.88 15.41 10.98
C THR A 75 -10.76 14.11 11.78
N ARG A 76 -9.79 14.02 12.70
CA ARG A 76 -9.43 12.78 13.40
C ARG A 76 -9.09 11.62 12.46
N CYS A 77 -8.59 11.92 11.25
CA CYS A 77 -8.22 10.90 10.26
C CYS A 77 -6.72 10.75 10.10
N HIS A 78 -6.28 9.56 9.71
CA HIS A 78 -4.92 9.27 9.22
C HIS A 78 -4.87 9.18 7.70
N LYS A 79 -3.72 9.59 7.13
CA LYS A 79 -3.33 9.32 5.74
C LYS A 79 -2.40 8.11 5.75
N SER A 80 -2.72 7.07 4.99
CA SER A 80 -1.85 5.88 4.93
C SER A 80 -1.88 5.17 3.59
N ILE A 81 -0.78 4.50 3.28
CA ILE A 81 -0.68 3.52 2.19
C ILE A 81 -0.58 2.13 2.80
N ARG A 82 -1.47 1.21 2.43
CA ARG A 82 -1.30 -0.22 2.74
C ARG A 82 -0.54 -0.85 1.58
N PHE A 83 0.69 -1.27 1.83
CA PHE A 83 1.57 -1.91 0.87
C PHE A 83 1.56 -3.42 1.12
N ARG A 84 1.31 -4.21 0.07
CA ARG A 84 1.20 -5.67 0.11
C ARG A 84 2.15 -6.26 -0.92
N TYR A 85 2.79 -7.37 -0.58
CA TYR A 85 3.80 -7.97 -1.44
C TYR A 85 3.98 -9.46 -1.17
N ALA A 86 4.47 -10.18 -2.18
CA ALA A 86 5.07 -11.50 -2.03
C ALA A 86 6.58 -11.43 -2.28
N ILE A 87 7.34 -11.97 -1.34
CA ILE A 87 8.80 -11.97 -1.37
C ILE A 87 9.37 -13.33 -0.98
N ASP A 88 10.57 -13.67 -1.48
CA ASP A 88 11.29 -14.84 -0.96
C ASP A 88 11.69 -14.64 0.51
N ASP A 89 11.35 -15.61 1.35
CA ASP A 89 11.54 -15.58 2.80
C ASP A 89 12.99 -15.31 3.21
N ASN A 90 13.98 -15.84 2.46
CA ASN A 90 15.40 -15.63 2.76
C ASN A 90 15.83 -14.16 2.56
N THR A 91 15.04 -13.36 1.85
CA THR A 91 15.30 -11.94 1.59
C THR A 91 14.36 -11.00 2.34
N ARG A 92 13.36 -11.55 3.04
CA ARG A 92 12.35 -10.80 3.80
C ARG A 92 12.98 -9.77 4.72
N GLU A 93 13.93 -10.19 5.55
CA GLU A 93 14.47 -9.32 6.60
C GLU A 93 15.22 -8.13 6.03
N GLY A 94 15.99 -8.34 4.97
CA GLY A 94 16.66 -7.26 4.24
C GLY A 94 15.67 -6.29 3.60
N PHE A 95 14.60 -6.82 2.98
CA PHE A 95 13.55 -6.01 2.36
C PHE A 95 12.79 -5.16 3.39
N GLU A 96 12.30 -5.78 4.47
CA GLU A 96 11.58 -5.08 5.53
C GLU A 96 12.51 -4.10 6.28
N GLY A 97 13.80 -4.42 6.42
CA GLY A 97 14.82 -3.52 6.93
C GLY A 97 14.97 -2.25 6.10
N ASN A 98 15.16 -2.39 4.79
CA ASN A 98 15.26 -1.25 3.86
C ASN A 98 13.95 -0.42 3.85
N CYS A 99 12.79 -1.09 3.88
CA CYS A 99 11.51 -0.39 4.04
C CYS A 99 11.51 0.50 5.29
N ARG A 100 11.88 -0.04 6.47
CA ARG A 100 11.92 0.72 7.73
C ARG A 100 12.83 1.94 7.63
N GLU A 101 14.00 1.78 7.02
CA GLU A 101 14.95 2.88 6.81
C GLU A 101 14.35 3.98 5.95
N LEU A 102 13.80 3.63 4.78
CA LEU A 102 13.17 4.59 3.86
C LEU A 102 11.96 5.29 4.50
N ILE A 103 11.13 4.55 5.24
CA ILE A 103 9.99 5.08 5.98
C ILE A 103 10.45 6.11 7.02
N SER A 104 11.47 5.75 7.82
CA SER A 104 12.02 6.62 8.86
C SER A 104 12.63 7.89 8.26
N LYS A 105 13.45 7.74 7.20
CA LYS A 105 14.09 8.83 6.47
C LYS A 105 13.08 9.81 5.87
N ALA A 106 11.95 9.31 5.39
CA ALA A 106 10.87 10.13 4.85
C ALA A 106 10.03 10.83 5.94
N GLY A 107 10.24 10.53 7.23
CA GLY A 107 9.41 11.05 8.33
C GLY A 107 8.03 10.39 8.43
N CYS A 108 7.86 9.21 7.80
CA CYS A 108 6.67 8.38 7.89
C CYS A 108 6.73 7.44 9.12
N ALA A 109 5.63 6.74 9.39
CA ALA A 109 5.57 5.71 10.42
C ALA A 109 4.95 4.42 9.89
N ILE A 110 5.29 3.30 10.51
CA ILE A 110 4.59 2.02 10.39
C ILE A 110 4.39 1.45 11.78
N SER A 111 3.41 0.56 11.93
CA SER A 111 3.25 -0.21 13.18
C SER A 111 4.04 -1.51 13.13
N ASP A 112 3.87 -2.29 12.07
CA ASP A 112 4.54 -3.57 11.87
C ASP A 112 4.57 -4.00 10.39
N PHE A 113 5.17 -5.18 10.16
CA PHE A 113 4.95 -6.00 8.98
C PHE A 113 4.27 -7.29 9.44
N ARG A 114 3.22 -7.70 8.74
CA ARG A 114 2.42 -8.87 9.11
C ARG A 114 2.05 -9.71 7.91
N ASP A 115 1.62 -10.93 8.17
CA ASP A 115 1.10 -11.81 7.13
C ASP A 115 -0.16 -11.20 6.53
N TYR A 116 -0.28 -11.33 5.21
CA TYR A 116 -1.45 -10.85 4.49
C TYR A 116 -2.31 -12.03 4.06
N PRO A 117 -3.57 -12.13 4.56
CA PRO A 117 -4.43 -13.28 4.28
C PRO A 117 -5.06 -13.17 2.87
N ILE A 118 -4.24 -13.38 1.84
CA ILE A 118 -4.58 -13.18 0.43
C ILE A 118 -5.90 -13.86 0.01
N LEU A 119 -6.13 -15.10 0.45
CA LEU A 119 -7.35 -15.84 0.10
C LEU A 119 -8.59 -15.26 0.79
N ALA A 120 -8.48 -14.84 2.05
CA ALA A 120 -9.60 -14.25 2.76
C ALA A 120 -9.96 -12.86 2.18
N ASP A 121 -8.95 -12.07 1.80
CA ASP A 121 -9.17 -10.70 1.30
C ASP A 121 -9.58 -10.68 -0.18
N LEU A 122 -8.86 -11.39 -1.05
CA LEU A 122 -9.06 -11.34 -2.52
C LEU A 122 -9.91 -12.49 -3.08
N GLY A 123 -9.98 -13.61 -2.36
CA GLY A 123 -10.90 -14.72 -2.64
C GLY A 123 -12.19 -14.66 -1.81
N GLY A 124 -12.37 -13.60 -1.01
CA GLY A 124 -13.52 -13.43 -0.14
C GLY A 124 -14.85 -13.22 -0.88
N ASN A 125 -15.96 -13.28 -0.14
CA ASN A 125 -17.32 -13.22 -0.68
C ASN A 125 -17.60 -11.95 -1.51
N ARG A 126 -16.88 -10.84 -1.24
CA ARG A 126 -17.00 -9.59 -2.00
C ARG A 126 -16.47 -9.65 -3.44
N HIS A 127 -15.71 -10.69 -3.78
CA HIS A 127 -15.09 -10.84 -5.10
C HIS A 127 -15.67 -12.00 -5.92
N ILE A 128 -16.55 -12.81 -5.31
CA ILE A 128 -17.02 -14.08 -5.90
C ILE A 128 -18.48 -14.31 -5.53
N GLU A 129 -19.31 -14.41 -6.56
CA GLU A 129 -20.68 -14.91 -6.48
C GLU A 129 -20.74 -16.44 -6.52
N GLU A 130 -21.91 -17.00 -6.18
CA GLU A 130 -22.10 -18.46 -6.17
C GLU A 130 -21.82 -19.11 -7.55
N PRO A 131 -21.28 -20.34 -7.58
CA PRO A 131 -20.83 -21.14 -6.44
C PRO A 131 -19.47 -20.69 -5.88
N ARG A 132 -19.35 -20.49 -4.56
CA ARG A 132 -18.10 -20.01 -3.92
C ARG A 132 -17.10 -21.12 -3.57
N SER A 133 -16.81 -22.02 -4.52
CA SER A 133 -15.85 -23.13 -4.32
C SER A 133 -14.44 -22.64 -4.01
N GLN A 134 -13.67 -23.45 -3.27
CA GLN A 134 -12.27 -23.14 -2.90
C GLN A 134 -11.39 -22.86 -4.13
N GLU A 135 -11.48 -23.69 -5.17
CA GLU A 135 -10.75 -23.51 -6.43
C GLU A 135 -11.07 -22.15 -7.10
N ARG A 136 -12.35 -21.73 -7.09
CA ARG A 136 -12.73 -20.41 -7.63
C ARG A 136 -12.15 -19.28 -6.79
N ARG A 137 -12.10 -19.43 -5.46
CA ARG A 137 -11.47 -18.46 -4.53
C ARG A 137 -9.99 -18.27 -4.81
N GLU A 138 -9.27 -19.37 -4.92
CA GLU A 138 -7.83 -19.38 -5.25
C GLU A 138 -7.58 -18.74 -6.62
N ARG A 139 -8.27 -19.22 -7.66
CA ARG A 139 -8.13 -18.68 -9.02
C ARG A 139 -8.46 -17.18 -9.08
N ARG A 140 -9.53 -16.73 -8.42
CA ARG A 140 -9.89 -15.31 -8.39
C ARG A 140 -8.82 -14.49 -7.68
N SER A 141 -8.32 -14.95 -6.55
CA SER A 141 -7.29 -14.23 -5.80
C SER A 141 -6.04 -13.99 -6.67
N LEU A 142 -5.59 -15.00 -7.42
CA LEU A 142 -4.45 -14.90 -8.33
C LEU A 142 -4.70 -13.89 -9.46
N LEU A 143 -5.89 -13.89 -10.06
CA LEU A 143 -6.25 -12.92 -11.10
C LEU A 143 -6.29 -11.49 -10.56
N VAL A 144 -6.83 -11.29 -9.36
CA VAL A 144 -6.89 -9.98 -8.71
C VAL A 144 -5.48 -9.49 -8.37
N VAL A 145 -4.62 -10.35 -7.83
CA VAL A 145 -3.20 -10.04 -7.60
C VAL A 145 -2.50 -9.62 -8.88
N LYS A 146 -2.63 -10.40 -9.95
CA LYS A 146 -2.01 -10.09 -11.25
C LYS A 146 -2.47 -8.73 -11.78
N ASN A 147 -3.76 -8.42 -11.64
CA ASN A 147 -4.33 -7.13 -12.03
C ASN A 147 -3.76 -5.98 -11.18
N TYR A 148 -3.81 -6.07 -9.86
CA TYR A 148 -3.29 -5.03 -8.97
C TYR A 148 -1.78 -4.84 -9.11
N HIS A 149 -1.02 -5.91 -9.30
CA HIS A 149 0.41 -5.83 -9.54
C HIS A 149 0.75 -5.12 -10.85
N SER A 150 0.07 -5.48 -11.95
CA SER A 150 0.26 -4.80 -13.24
C SER A 150 -0.05 -3.30 -13.14
N ILE A 151 -1.08 -2.93 -12.38
CA ILE A 151 -1.44 -1.53 -12.14
C ILE A 151 -0.38 -0.83 -11.28
N ALA A 152 0.13 -1.50 -10.24
CA ALA A 152 1.17 -0.95 -9.39
C ALA A 152 2.47 -0.69 -10.17
N GLU A 153 2.90 -1.61 -11.03
CA GLU A 153 4.04 -1.43 -11.94
C GLU A 153 3.83 -0.20 -12.84
N LEU A 154 2.64 -0.07 -13.45
CA LEU A 154 2.32 1.11 -14.28
C LEU A 154 2.36 2.42 -13.48
N ILE A 155 1.92 2.41 -12.22
CA ILE A 155 2.02 3.60 -11.35
C ILE A 155 3.49 3.94 -11.05
N LEU A 156 4.34 2.93 -10.82
CA LEU A 156 5.77 3.18 -10.58
C LEU A 156 6.48 3.73 -11.82
N ASP A 157 6.10 3.23 -13.00
CA ASP A 157 6.61 3.67 -14.29
C ASP A 157 6.20 5.12 -14.60
N ALA A 158 4.91 5.43 -14.44
CA ALA A 158 4.34 6.76 -14.68
C ALA A 158 4.63 7.79 -13.56
N LEU A 159 5.46 7.47 -12.57
CA LEU A 159 5.77 8.35 -11.46
C LEU A 159 6.83 9.39 -11.86
N ILE A 160 6.46 10.66 -11.85
CA ILE A 160 7.36 11.80 -12.08
C ILE A 160 7.85 12.36 -10.74
N GLY A 161 9.15 12.62 -10.63
CA GLY A 161 9.74 13.35 -9.52
C GLY A 161 11.08 12.77 -9.06
N PRO A 162 11.62 13.27 -7.93
CA PRO A 162 11.04 14.35 -7.13
C PRO A 162 11.14 15.73 -7.81
N ASP A 163 10.22 16.63 -7.51
CA ASP A 163 10.35 18.07 -7.83
C ASP A 163 11.32 18.78 -6.87
N ASN A 164 11.51 20.09 -7.03
CA ASN A 164 12.39 20.90 -6.17
C ASN A 164 11.96 20.93 -4.69
N GLN A 165 10.76 20.45 -4.36
CA GLN A 165 10.25 20.33 -2.98
C GLN A 165 10.24 18.87 -2.50
N GLY A 166 10.81 17.93 -3.26
CA GLY A 166 10.87 16.51 -2.89
C GLY A 166 9.59 15.73 -3.22
N ARG A 167 8.64 16.30 -3.97
CA ARG A 167 7.32 15.70 -4.20
C ARG A 167 7.27 14.92 -5.50
N PHE A 168 6.41 13.91 -5.51
CA PHE A 168 6.14 13.11 -6.70
C PHE A 168 4.71 13.33 -7.19
N SER A 169 4.52 13.08 -8.48
CA SER A 169 3.23 13.10 -9.17
C SER A 169 3.15 11.95 -10.16
N ILE A 170 1.97 11.71 -10.74
CA ILE A 170 1.78 10.73 -11.82
C ILE A 170 1.58 11.50 -13.13
N GLU A 171 2.18 11.02 -14.22
CA GLU A 171 1.96 11.55 -15.56
C GLU A 171 0.45 11.65 -15.89
N LYS A 172 0.06 12.71 -16.61
CA LYS A 172 -1.33 12.88 -17.07
C LYS A 172 -1.60 11.99 -18.29
N THR A 173 -1.67 10.69 -18.07
CA THR A 173 -1.97 9.66 -19.06
C THR A 173 -3.33 9.03 -18.75
N PRO A 174 -3.89 8.18 -19.63
CA PRO A 174 -5.08 7.39 -19.29
C PRO A 174 -4.92 6.56 -18.01
N PHE A 175 -3.68 6.26 -17.61
CA PHE A 175 -3.34 5.57 -16.36
C PHE A 175 -3.62 6.42 -15.11
N TYR A 176 -3.85 7.72 -15.25
CA TYR A 176 -4.34 8.58 -14.17
C TYR A 176 -5.66 8.07 -13.57
N THR A 177 -6.47 7.32 -14.33
CA THR A 177 -7.67 6.63 -13.82
C THR A 177 -7.33 5.58 -12.76
N PHE A 178 -6.14 4.98 -12.76
CA PHE A 178 -5.71 4.06 -11.70
C PHE A 178 -5.46 4.76 -10.37
N ARG A 179 -5.43 6.10 -10.35
CA ARG A 179 -5.54 6.89 -9.12
C ARG A 179 -6.83 6.59 -8.36
N HIS A 180 -7.88 6.08 -9.01
CA HIS A 180 -9.10 5.62 -8.32
C HIS A 180 -8.92 4.29 -7.59
N ILE A 181 -7.93 3.46 -7.94
CA ILE A 181 -7.52 2.31 -7.09
C ILE A 181 -6.83 2.81 -5.80
N LEU A 182 -6.34 4.05 -5.81
CA LEU A 182 -5.92 4.80 -4.62
C LEU A 182 -7.10 5.43 -3.86
N CYS A 183 -8.35 5.22 -4.26
CA CYS A 183 -9.52 5.72 -3.57
C CYS A 183 -10.28 4.60 -2.85
N ASN A 184 -10.10 4.52 -1.53
CA ASN A 184 -11.01 3.89 -0.58
C ASN A 184 -11.59 2.53 -1.01
N ALA A 185 -10.78 1.47 -0.89
CA ALA A 185 -11.26 0.08 -0.87
C ALA A 185 -12.02 -0.28 0.43
N VAL A 186 -12.73 0.69 1.02
CA VAL A 186 -13.74 0.41 2.05
C VAL A 186 -15.02 0.10 1.29
N GLY A 187 -15.36 -1.19 1.26
CA GLY A 187 -16.70 -1.59 0.84
C GLY A 187 -17.70 -0.85 1.70
N ILE A 188 -18.70 -0.24 1.08
CA ILE A 188 -19.95 0.07 1.76
C ILE A 188 -20.45 -1.29 2.24
N GLN A 189 -20.43 -1.51 3.56
CA GLN A 189 -21.15 -2.62 4.16
C GLN A 189 -22.62 -2.20 4.10
N ASP A 190 -23.35 -2.78 3.13
CA ASP A 190 -24.79 -2.95 3.25
C ASP A 190 -25.08 -4.20 4.08
#